data_AF-A0A813GC53-F1
#
_entry.id   AF-A0A813GC53-F1
#
_cell.length_a   1.000
_cell.length_b   1.000
_cell.length_c   1.000
_cell.angle_alpha   90.00
_cell.angle_beta   90.00
_cell.angle_gamma   90.00
#
_symmetry.space_group_name_H-M   'P 1'
#
loop_
_entity.id
_entity.type
_entity.pdbx_description
1 polymer ?
#
loop_
_entity_poly.entity_id
_entity_poly.type
_entity_poly.pdbx_seq_one_letter_code
_entity_poly.pdbx_strand_id
1 'polypeptide(L)'
;MWASRVFVRDSFLAMFPERAAEMAEKVDPGEYGLESYWLRVVSCLLFMIGLWPDIAGSGNLFLLLWHIPTSSEPWMCTKAAGDDVDGKFPSLEPAGLGPSSSKSMAAPERQKGSKRKGSSKKEDISDSGVKFAVAGMPCHWKILNFMFVLLPKVYIWILTVDAGILFLMETAGIEDMVINAVALAFILELDEVIYEAMFSDAAKNIMDDLEGWHASQDVADDHDDNDSDMWFWTKHQANRSYTIFSPRLWGLIFPYRLVSMIGVLTFFQFKYYLEHCIHLPDGSWISDDLRVPVSYQMSIRSFLGGPIPKIFSIVTSPEVAWSMPTV
;
A
#
# COMPACT_ATOMS: atom_id res chain seq x y z
N MET A 1 5.00 -29.73 -10.94
CA MET A 1 3.62 -30.02 -10.52
C MET A 1 2.73 -30.51 -11.67
N TRP A 2 2.77 -29.92 -12.87
CA TRP A 2 1.99 -30.41 -14.03
C TRP A 2 2.29 -31.87 -14.41
N ALA A 3 3.57 -32.24 -14.44
CA ALA A 3 3.99 -33.64 -14.65
C ALA A 3 3.34 -34.61 -13.63
N SER A 4 3.15 -34.17 -12.39
CA SER A 4 2.48 -34.94 -11.33
C SER A 4 0.98 -35.11 -11.62
N ARG A 5 0.30 -34.07 -12.12
CA ARG A 5 -1.13 -34.11 -12.47
C ARG A 5 -1.39 -34.98 -13.70
N VAL A 6 -0.58 -34.81 -14.74
CA VAL A 6 -0.60 -35.67 -15.93
C VAL A 6 -0.33 -37.11 -15.54
N PHE A 7 0.70 -37.35 -14.71
CA PHE A 7 1.00 -38.68 -14.20
C PHE A 7 -0.15 -39.30 -13.41
N VAL A 8 -0.81 -38.54 -12.52
CA VAL A 8 -1.95 -39.05 -11.74
C VAL A 8 -3.13 -39.36 -12.66
N ARG A 9 -3.49 -38.45 -13.57
CA ARG A 9 -4.54 -38.67 -14.57
C ARG A 9 -4.25 -39.94 -15.39
N ASP A 10 -3.05 -40.04 -15.93
CA ASP A 10 -2.64 -41.16 -16.77
C ASP A 10 -2.57 -42.47 -15.97
N SER A 11 -2.20 -42.42 -14.69
CA SER A 11 -2.26 -43.55 -13.77
C SER A 11 -3.69 -44.00 -13.50
N PHE A 12 -4.63 -43.07 -13.31
CA PHE A 12 -6.05 -43.40 -13.13
C PHE A 12 -6.66 -43.98 -14.41
N LEU A 13 -6.32 -43.44 -15.58
CA LEU A 13 -6.73 -44.00 -16.87
C LEU A 13 -6.16 -45.40 -17.10
N ALA A 14 -4.92 -45.64 -16.67
CA ALA A 14 -4.30 -46.97 -16.73
C ALA A 14 -4.94 -47.97 -15.74
N MET A 15 -5.38 -47.51 -14.56
CA MET A 15 -6.03 -48.36 -13.55
C MET A 15 -7.50 -48.66 -13.86
N PHE A 16 -8.24 -47.74 -14.46
CA PHE A 16 -9.69 -47.83 -14.68
C PHE A 16 -10.09 -47.46 -16.11
N PRO A 17 -9.67 -48.25 -17.12
CA PRO A 17 -9.93 -47.93 -18.53
C PRO A 17 -11.44 -47.87 -18.85
N GLU A 18 -12.28 -48.63 -18.14
CA GLU A 18 -13.73 -48.64 -18.30
C GLU A 18 -14.41 -47.32 -17.88
N ARG A 19 -13.76 -46.51 -17.04
CA ARG A 19 -14.25 -45.18 -16.62
C ARG A 19 -13.53 -44.03 -17.33
N ALA A 20 -12.74 -44.32 -18.37
CA ALA A 20 -11.98 -43.29 -19.07
C ALA A 20 -12.85 -42.16 -19.62
N ALA A 21 -14.06 -42.46 -20.13
CA ALA A 21 -14.98 -41.43 -20.61
C ALA A 21 -15.52 -40.53 -19.48
N GLU A 22 -15.91 -41.13 -18.35
CA GLU A 22 -16.40 -40.38 -17.19
C GLU A 22 -15.27 -39.55 -16.53
N MET A 23 -14.03 -40.07 -16.55
CA MET A 23 -12.86 -39.35 -16.08
C MET A 23 -12.47 -38.22 -17.04
N ALA A 24 -12.52 -38.43 -18.36
CA ALA A 24 -12.26 -37.36 -19.32
C ALA A 24 -13.29 -36.23 -19.24
N GLU A 25 -14.54 -36.55 -18.89
CA GLU A 25 -15.62 -35.58 -18.69
C GLU A 25 -15.50 -34.83 -17.35
N LYS A 26 -15.14 -35.52 -16.26
CA LYS A 26 -15.09 -34.92 -14.90
C LYS A 26 -13.73 -34.40 -14.49
N VAL A 27 -12.66 -34.91 -15.10
CA VAL A 27 -11.28 -34.47 -14.91
C VAL A 27 -10.93 -33.66 -16.16
N ASP A 28 -11.51 -32.47 -16.25
CA ASP A 28 -11.20 -31.56 -17.36
C ASP A 28 -9.73 -31.15 -17.25
N PRO A 29 -8.87 -31.57 -18.20
CA PRO A 29 -7.46 -31.19 -18.19
C PRO A 29 -7.26 -29.72 -18.61
N GLY A 30 -8.31 -29.05 -19.12
CA GLY A 30 -8.30 -27.69 -19.63
C GLY A 30 -8.68 -26.62 -18.61
N GLU A 31 -9.52 -26.93 -17.62
CA GLU A 31 -9.63 -26.04 -16.46
C GLU A 31 -8.28 -26.04 -15.75
N TYR A 32 -7.65 -24.86 -15.67
CA TYR A 32 -6.38 -24.65 -14.98
C TYR A 32 -6.49 -25.15 -13.53
N GLY A 33 -6.22 -26.43 -13.30
CA GLY A 33 -6.47 -27.10 -12.01
C GLY A 33 -7.95 -27.38 -11.75
N LEU A 34 -8.22 -28.51 -11.11
CA LEU A 34 -9.46 -28.86 -10.40
C LEU A 34 -9.79 -27.87 -9.24
N GLU A 35 -9.33 -26.64 -9.32
CA GLU A 35 -9.34 -25.66 -8.25
C GLU A 35 -10.48 -24.68 -8.46
N SER A 36 -11.22 -24.42 -7.39
CA SER A 36 -12.37 -23.53 -7.45
C SER A 36 -11.95 -22.13 -7.89
N TYR A 37 -12.56 -21.59 -8.95
CA TYR A 37 -12.42 -20.19 -9.36
C TYR A 37 -12.50 -19.21 -8.18
N TRP A 38 -13.41 -19.48 -7.24
CA TRP A 38 -13.60 -18.68 -6.03
C TRP A 38 -12.36 -18.62 -5.14
N LEU A 39 -11.57 -19.70 -5.08
CA LEU A 39 -10.34 -19.72 -4.30
C LEU A 39 -9.29 -18.77 -4.87
N ARG A 40 -9.15 -18.70 -6.20
CA ARG A 40 -8.26 -17.71 -6.85
C ARG A 40 -8.70 -16.29 -6.54
N VAL A 41 -10.00 -16.01 -6.66
CA VAL A 41 -10.54 -14.69 -6.34
C VAL A 41 -10.26 -14.33 -4.88
N VAL A 42 -10.43 -15.27 -3.95
CA VAL A 42 -10.12 -15.07 -2.52
C VAL A 42 -8.63 -14.83 -2.31
N SER A 43 -7.74 -15.61 -2.93
CA SER A 43 -6.29 -15.41 -2.82
C SER A 43 -5.84 -14.05 -3.36
N CYS A 44 -6.34 -13.65 -4.53
CA CYS A 44 -6.05 -12.33 -5.08
C CYS A 44 -6.65 -11.20 -4.21
N LEU A 45 -7.80 -11.43 -3.57
CA LEU A 45 -8.37 -10.48 -2.62
C LEU A 45 -7.50 -10.33 -1.36
N LEU A 46 -7.01 -11.43 -0.79
CA LEU A 46 -6.08 -11.40 0.35
C LEU A 46 -4.79 -10.66 0.00
N PHE A 47 -4.23 -10.93 -1.18
CA PHE A 47 -3.09 -10.20 -1.71
C PHE A 47 -3.37 -8.70 -1.84
N MET A 48 -4.54 -8.32 -2.39
CA MET A 48 -4.95 -6.92 -2.51
C MET A 48 -5.18 -6.23 -1.16
N ILE A 49 -5.65 -6.96 -0.15
CA ILE A 49 -5.77 -6.44 1.22
C ILE A 49 -4.39 -6.10 1.79
N GLY A 50 -3.39 -6.96 1.56
CA GLY A 50 -2.01 -6.74 1.97
C GLY A 50 -1.37 -5.52 1.30
N LEU A 51 -1.70 -5.26 0.04
CA LEU A 51 -1.23 -4.09 -0.73
C LEU A 51 -1.95 -2.77 -0.43
N TRP A 52 -3.03 -2.81 0.37
CA TRP A 52 -3.86 -1.64 0.59
C TRP A 52 -3.17 -0.51 1.40
N PRO A 53 -2.40 -0.79 2.46
CA PRO A 53 -1.68 0.25 3.20
C PRO A 53 -0.77 1.10 2.28
N ASP A 54 -0.14 0.51 1.27
CA ASP A 54 0.76 1.21 0.35
C ASP A 54 0.05 2.24 -0.52
N ILE A 55 -1.11 1.85 -1.09
CA ILE A 55 -1.92 2.77 -1.89
C ILE A 55 -2.55 3.85 -1.02
N ALA A 56 -2.98 3.51 0.19
CA ALA A 56 -3.50 4.49 1.15
C ALA A 56 -2.41 5.49 1.56
N GLY A 57 -1.19 5.02 1.85
CA GLY A 57 -0.03 5.85 2.16
C GLY A 57 0.35 6.76 0.98
N SER A 58 0.32 6.23 -0.25
CA SER A 58 0.55 7.03 -1.47
C SER A 58 -0.54 8.09 -1.67
N GLY A 59 -1.80 7.76 -1.38
CA GLY A 59 -2.93 8.70 -1.39
C GLY A 59 -2.77 9.81 -0.35
N ASN A 60 -2.36 9.47 0.87
CA ASN A 60 -2.07 10.45 1.93
C ASN A 60 -0.91 11.36 1.54
N LEU A 61 0.16 10.82 0.96
CA LEU A 61 1.28 11.62 0.45
C LEU A 61 0.83 12.57 -0.67
N PHE A 62 -0.01 12.10 -1.59
CA PHE A 62 -0.59 12.94 -2.63
C PHE A 62 -1.45 14.07 -2.04
N LEU A 63 -2.35 13.75 -1.11
CA LEU A 63 -3.20 14.72 -0.44
C LEU A 63 -2.38 15.74 0.35
N LEU A 64 -1.32 15.31 1.02
CA LEU A 64 -0.38 16.17 1.73
C LEU A 64 0.32 17.13 0.77
N LEU A 65 0.86 16.65 -0.35
CA LEU A 65 1.50 17.51 -1.36
C LEU A 65 0.51 18.51 -1.98
N TRP A 66 -0.76 18.12 -2.10
CA TRP A 66 -1.84 18.97 -2.62
C TRP A 66 -2.25 20.07 -1.62
N HIS A 67 -2.44 19.73 -0.35
CA HIS A 67 -2.97 20.64 0.67
C HIS A 67 -1.91 21.55 1.29
N ILE A 68 -0.62 21.15 1.31
CA ILE A 68 0.44 22.00 1.86
C ILE A 68 0.46 23.34 1.10
N PRO A 69 0.47 24.50 1.77
CA PRO A 69 0.56 25.79 1.08
C PRO A 69 1.91 25.97 0.41
N THR A 70 1.91 26.65 -0.74
CA THR A 70 3.13 27.04 -1.46
C THR A 70 3.70 28.31 -0.83
N SER A 71 4.34 28.19 0.34
CA SER A 71 5.10 29.28 0.95
C SER A 71 6.60 29.08 0.68
N SER A 72 7.34 30.18 0.55
CA SER A 72 8.81 30.17 0.44
C SER A 72 9.50 30.16 1.80
N GLU A 73 8.74 29.97 2.88
CA GLU A 73 9.28 29.90 4.24
C GLU A 73 10.06 28.59 4.49
N PRO A 74 11.03 28.59 5.41
CA PRO A 74 11.77 27.39 5.78
C PRO A 74 10.82 26.28 6.24
N TRP A 75 10.98 25.07 5.70
CA TRP A 75 10.04 23.96 5.86
C TRP A 75 9.80 23.49 7.31
N MET A 76 10.70 23.83 8.25
CA MET A 76 10.56 23.56 9.68
C MET A 76 10.65 24.86 10.47
N CYS A 77 9.63 25.12 11.30
CA CYS A 77 9.69 26.11 12.36
C CYS A 77 9.75 25.41 13.72
N THR A 78 10.80 25.66 14.49
CA THR A 78 10.89 25.24 15.89
C THR A 78 10.11 26.24 16.74
N LYS A 79 9.03 25.79 17.39
CA LYS A 79 8.38 26.57 18.46
C LYS A 79 8.96 26.15 19.80
N ALA A 80 9.35 27.13 20.61
CA ALA A 80 9.73 26.88 22.00
C ALA A 80 8.48 26.63 22.84
N ALA A 81 8.47 25.56 23.63
CA ALA A 81 7.41 25.29 24.60
C ALA A 81 7.32 26.45 25.59
N GLY A 82 6.24 27.23 25.49
CA GLY A 82 5.98 28.40 26.31
C GLY A 82 5.46 29.62 25.55
N ASP A 83 5.62 29.68 24.22
CA ASP A 83 5.12 30.78 23.38
C ASP A 83 3.70 30.53 22.84
N ASP A 84 2.76 30.14 23.72
CA ASP A 84 1.31 30.08 23.41
C ASP A 84 0.68 31.48 23.41
N VAL A 85 1.32 32.44 22.74
CA VAL A 85 0.80 33.81 22.60
C VAL A 85 -0.06 33.88 21.34
N ASP A 86 -1.36 33.59 21.51
CA ASP A 86 -2.50 34.04 20.69
C ASP A 86 -2.25 34.24 19.19
N GLY A 87 -2.06 33.14 18.43
CA GLY A 87 -2.59 32.92 17.07
C GLY A 87 -2.32 33.93 15.95
N LYS A 88 -1.60 35.03 16.18
CA LYS A 88 -1.19 36.00 15.18
C LYS A 88 0.26 35.71 14.85
N PHE A 89 0.49 35.12 13.68
CA PHE A 89 1.79 35.18 13.04
C PHE A 89 2.28 36.63 13.10
N PRO A 90 3.35 36.94 13.85
CA PRO A 90 3.93 38.26 13.78
C PRO A 90 4.39 38.42 12.33
N SER A 91 3.77 39.34 11.59
CA SER A 91 4.32 39.77 10.30
C SER A 91 5.77 40.15 10.57
N LEU A 92 6.70 39.39 9.99
CA LEU A 92 8.13 39.62 10.08
C LEU A 92 8.43 41.04 9.59
N GLU A 93 8.45 42.01 10.50
CA GLU A 93 9.10 43.29 10.23
C GLU A 93 10.59 43.02 10.00
N PRO A 94 11.19 43.62 8.96
CA PRO A 94 12.58 43.38 8.60
C PRO A 94 13.49 43.76 9.77
N ALA A 95 14.23 42.77 10.27
CA ALA A 95 15.10 42.88 11.43
C ALA A 95 16.07 44.08 11.34
N GLY A 96 15.74 45.13 12.08
CA GLY A 96 16.67 46.21 12.39
C GLY A 96 17.75 45.70 13.34
N LEU A 97 19.01 45.83 12.94
CA LEU A 97 20.21 45.56 13.74
C LEU A 97 20.19 46.32 15.07
N GLY A 98 19.89 45.63 16.17
CA GLY A 98 20.02 46.12 17.54
C GLY A 98 21.29 45.57 18.22
N PRO A 99 21.95 46.35 19.10
CA PRO A 99 23.30 46.07 19.59
C PRO A 99 23.36 45.00 20.69
N SER A 100 24.47 44.25 20.67
CA SER A 100 24.80 43.15 21.57
C SER A 100 24.98 43.63 23.02
N SER A 101 24.30 42.96 23.95
CA SER A 101 24.54 43.07 25.38
C SER A 101 25.23 41.80 25.88
N SER A 102 26.51 41.94 26.21
CA SER A 102 27.36 40.93 26.80
C SER A 102 27.05 40.79 28.30
N LYS A 103 26.58 39.61 28.73
CA LYS A 103 26.49 39.24 30.15
C LYS A 103 27.49 38.16 30.50
N SER A 104 28.26 38.48 31.54
CA SER A 104 29.39 37.78 32.15
C SER A 104 28.97 36.45 32.82
N MET A 105 29.73 35.39 32.53
CA MET A 105 29.63 34.06 33.12
C MET A 105 30.33 34.01 34.49
N ALA A 106 29.61 33.61 35.53
CA ALA A 106 30.15 33.15 36.81
C ALA A 106 30.16 31.61 36.85
N ALA A 107 31.27 31.04 37.31
CA ALA A 107 31.53 29.60 37.38
C ALA A 107 30.85 28.95 38.61
N PRO A 108 30.26 27.75 38.49
CA PRO A 108 29.84 26.98 39.64
C PRO A 108 30.79 25.82 39.99
N GLU A 109 30.70 25.49 41.27
CA GLU A 109 31.58 24.75 42.14
C GLU A 109 31.45 23.22 42.00
N ARG A 110 32.56 22.53 42.26
CA ARG A 110 32.78 21.10 41.98
C ARG A 110 32.31 20.23 43.16
N GLN A 111 31.14 19.60 43.09
CA GLN A 111 30.70 18.59 44.06
C GLN A 111 31.04 17.16 43.62
N LYS A 112 31.60 16.40 44.57
CA LYS A 112 32.03 15.00 44.43
C LYS A 112 30.91 14.03 44.83
N GLY A 113 30.64 13.07 43.95
CA GLY A 113 30.56 11.63 44.25
C GLY A 113 29.37 11.11 45.08
N SER A 114 28.42 10.46 44.41
CA SER A 114 27.59 9.43 45.03
C SER A 114 27.26 8.33 44.01
N LYS A 115 27.77 7.11 44.26
CA LYS A 115 27.50 5.89 43.48
C LYS A 115 26.08 5.40 43.79
N ARG A 116 25.11 5.68 42.92
CA ARG A 116 23.78 5.06 42.93
C ARG A 116 23.74 3.88 41.94
N LYS A 117 23.29 2.72 42.43
CA LYS A 117 22.98 1.52 41.62
C LYS A 117 21.86 1.89 40.63
N GLY A 118 22.18 1.86 39.33
CA GLY A 118 21.27 2.21 38.25
C GLY A 118 20.21 1.13 38.04
N SER A 119 19.01 1.39 38.55
CA SER A 119 17.79 1.01 37.85
C SER A 119 17.72 1.93 36.63
N SER A 120 17.79 1.37 35.43
CA SER A 120 17.62 2.09 34.17
C SER A 120 16.16 2.54 34.09
N LYS A 121 15.81 3.57 34.85
CA LYS A 121 14.62 4.37 34.61
C LYS A 121 14.97 5.15 33.36
N LYS A 122 14.37 4.74 32.24
CA LYS A 122 14.34 5.51 31.00
C LYS A 122 13.70 6.85 31.39
N GLU A 123 14.52 7.83 31.78
CA GLU A 123 14.08 9.22 31.85
C GLU A 123 13.86 9.58 30.38
N ASP A 124 12.60 9.56 29.98
CA ASP A 124 12.18 9.92 28.63
C ASP A 124 12.65 11.35 28.39
N ILE A 125 13.73 11.48 27.61
CA ILE A 125 14.19 12.74 27.00
C ILE A 125 13.14 13.11 25.94
N SER A 126 11.92 13.37 26.38
CA SER A 126 10.77 13.82 25.58
C SER A 126 10.36 15.24 25.98
N ASP A 127 11.02 15.84 26.98
CA ASP A 127 10.65 17.16 27.53
C ASP A 127 11.55 18.31 27.04
N SER A 128 12.30 18.11 25.94
CA SER A 128 12.75 19.24 25.15
C SER A 128 11.55 19.70 24.34
N GLY A 129 10.72 20.58 24.91
CA GLY A 129 9.47 21.07 24.31
C GLY A 129 9.66 21.87 23.01
N VAL A 130 10.37 21.29 22.04
CA VAL A 130 10.55 21.79 20.69
C VAL A 130 9.54 21.04 19.85
N LYS A 131 8.49 21.74 19.43
CA LYS A 131 7.52 21.20 18.50
C LYS A 131 7.95 21.50 17.07
N PHE A 132 7.98 20.48 16.22
CA PHE A 132 8.28 20.62 14.80
C PHE A 132 6.98 20.78 14.02
N ALA A 133 6.77 21.96 13.44
CA ALA A 133 5.64 22.22 12.56
C ALA A 133 6.09 22.38 11.11
N VAL A 134 5.31 21.83 10.18
CA VAL A 134 5.52 21.95 8.73
C VAL A 134 5.03 23.33 8.26
N ALA A 135 5.94 24.24 7.90
CA ALA A 135 5.59 25.64 7.59
C ALA A 135 5.20 25.90 6.11
N GLY A 136 5.39 24.91 5.23
CA GLY A 136 5.05 25.03 3.81
C GLY A 136 6.08 24.36 2.90
N MET A 137 5.75 24.21 1.61
CA MET A 137 6.66 23.61 0.62
C MET A 137 6.68 24.43 -0.69
N PRO A 138 7.85 24.87 -1.19
CA PRO A 138 7.96 25.54 -2.49
C PRO A 138 7.44 24.67 -3.64
N CYS A 139 6.89 25.30 -4.68
CA CYS A 139 6.25 24.57 -5.79
C CYS A 139 7.20 23.60 -6.52
N HIS A 140 8.46 24.01 -6.74
CA HIS A 140 9.44 23.14 -7.40
C HIS A 140 9.75 21.89 -6.57
N TRP A 141 9.76 22.00 -5.24
CA TRP A 141 9.93 20.85 -4.34
C TRP A 141 8.72 19.93 -4.34
N LYS A 142 7.50 20.47 -4.46
CA LYS A 142 6.28 19.65 -4.64
C LYS A 142 6.34 18.85 -5.93
N ILE A 143 6.72 19.49 -7.03
CA ILE A 143 6.86 18.83 -8.33
C ILE A 143 7.96 17.76 -8.26
N LEU A 144 9.09 18.05 -7.61
CA LEU A 144 10.17 17.09 -7.43
C LEU A 144 9.69 15.87 -6.61
N ASN A 145 9.04 16.08 -5.47
CA ASN A 145 8.48 14.99 -4.66
C ASN A 145 7.43 14.19 -5.43
N PHE A 146 6.54 14.86 -6.15
CA PHE A 146 5.54 14.19 -6.98
C PHE A 146 6.21 13.31 -8.07
N MET A 147 7.18 13.86 -8.81
CA MET A 147 7.82 13.18 -9.93
C MET A 147 8.81 12.09 -9.54
N PHE A 148 9.56 12.27 -8.44
CA PHE A 148 10.64 11.37 -8.05
C PHE A 148 10.29 10.44 -6.87
N VAL A 149 9.24 10.75 -6.11
CA VAL A 149 8.82 9.93 -4.95
C VAL A 149 7.47 9.30 -5.22
N LEU A 150 6.42 10.11 -5.41
CA LEU A 150 5.05 9.59 -5.52
C LEU A 150 4.84 8.78 -6.80
N LEU A 151 5.23 9.32 -7.97
CA LEU A 151 5.00 8.66 -9.25
C LEU A 151 5.74 7.31 -9.33
N PRO A 152 7.04 7.20 -9.00
CA PRO A 152 7.73 5.91 -8.97
C PRO A 152 7.10 4.94 -7.96
N LYS A 153 6.68 5.42 -6.77
CA LYS A 153 6.02 4.58 -5.76
C LYS A 153 4.71 3.98 -6.27
N VAL A 154 3.82 4.82 -6.81
CA VAL A 154 2.54 4.37 -7.39
C VAL A 154 2.78 3.40 -8.55
N TYR A 155 3.78 3.67 -9.37
CA TYR A 155 4.10 2.85 -10.51
C TYR A 155 4.69 1.48 -10.12
N ILE A 156 5.58 1.42 -9.13
CA ILE A 156 6.05 0.16 -8.54
C ILE A 156 4.88 -0.62 -7.96
N TRP A 157 3.96 0.05 -7.26
CA TRP A 157 2.75 -0.61 -6.74
C TRP A 157 1.89 -1.21 -7.87
N ILE A 158 1.68 -0.48 -8.98
CA ILE A 158 0.96 -1.01 -10.15
C ILE A 158 1.67 -2.26 -10.70
N LEU A 159 3.00 -2.21 -10.87
CA LEU A 159 3.79 -3.36 -11.33
C LEU A 159 3.65 -4.55 -10.38
N THR A 160 3.66 -4.32 -9.07
CA THR A 160 3.53 -5.38 -8.07
C THR A 160 2.14 -6.01 -8.09
N VAL A 161 1.08 -5.21 -8.21
CA VAL A 161 -0.29 -5.71 -8.36
C VAL A 161 -0.41 -6.56 -9.63
N ASP A 162 0.07 -6.05 -10.75
CA ASP A 162 -0.02 -6.69 -12.07
C ASP A 162 0.75 -8.02 -12.09
N ALA A 163 2.02 -8.00 -11.67
CA ALA A 163 2.85 -9.18 -11.58
C ALA A 163 2.33 -10.20 -10.55
N GLY A 164 1.84 -9.72 -9.40
CA GLY A 164 1.28 -10.57 -8.35
C GLY A 164 -0.01 -11.28 -8.79
N ILE A 165 -0.92 -10.56 -9.46
CA ILE A 165 -2.15 -11.16 -10.01
C ILE A 165 -1.81 -12.14 -11.12
N LEU A 166 -0.93 -11.78 -12.06
CA LEU A 166 -0.48 -12.70 -13.11
C LEU A 166 0.10 -13.99 -12.51
N PHE A 167 0.96 -13.84 -11.50
CA PHE A 167 1.59 -14.97 -10.82
C PHE A 167 0.57 -15.85 -10.09
N LEU A 168 -0.39 -15.25 -9.36
CA LEU A 168 -1.44 -16.00 -8.66
C LEU A 168 -2.42 -16.68 -9.62
N MET A 169 -2.69 -16.08 -10.78
CA MET A 169 -3.59 -16.64 -11.79
C MET A 169 -2.95 -17.79 -12.58
N GLU A 170 -1.64 -17.73 -12.84
CA GLU A 170 -0.91 -18.82 -13.50
C GLU A 170 -0.49 -19.94 -12.53
N THR A 171 -0.50 -19.68 -11.22
CA THR A 171 -0.16 -20.72 -10.23
C THR A 171 -1.24 -21.81 -10.24
N ALA A 172 -0.83 -23.02 -10.62
CA ALA A 172 -1.75 -24.12 -10.81
C ALA A 172 -2.19 -24.80 -9.49
N GLY A 173 -1.45 -24.62 -8.38
CA GLY A 173 -1.61 -25.32 -7.10
C GLY A 173 -2.04 -24.41 -5.94
N ILE A 174 -3.00 -24.85 -5.11
CA ILE A 174 -3.44 -24.12 -3.90
C ILE A 174 -2.28 -23.84 -2.94
N GLU A 175 -1.46 -24.86 -2.63
CA GLU A 175 -0.34 -24.72 -1.69
C GLU A 175 0.68 -23.70 -2.21
N ASP A 176 1.02 -23.80 -3.50
CA ASP A 176 1.89 -22.85 -4.17
C ASP A 176 1.27 -21.45 -4.15
N MET A 177 -0.03 -21.31 -4.40
CA MET A 177 -0.72 -20.02 -4.43
C MET A 177 -0.68 -19.32 -3.06
N VAL A 178 -0.87 -20.07 -1.97
CA VAL A 178 -0.76 -19.53 -0.62
C VAL A 178 0.68 -19.16 -0.28
N ILE A 179 1.65 -20.02 -0.58
CA ILE A 179 3.08 -19.73 -0.34
C ILE A 179 3.53 -18.51 -1.15
N ASN A 180 3.11 -18.42 -2.40
CA ASN A 180 3.38 -17.31 -3.31
C ASN A 180 2.76 -16.00 -2.82
N ALA A 181 1.50 -16.03 -2.38
CA ALA A 181 0.84 -14.86 -1.80
C ALA A 181 1.55 -14.38 -0.53
N VAL A 182 1.93 -15.31 0.36
CA VAL A 182 2.66 -14.98 1.60
C VAL A 182 4.06 -14.44 1.30
N ALA A 183 4.78 -15.03 0.34
CA ALA A 183 6.09 -14.54 -0.08
C ALA A 183 6.02 -13.13 -0.69
N LEU A 184 4.98 -12.84 -1.47
CA LEU A 184 4.73 -11.49 -1.99
C LEU A 184 4.42 -10.50 -0.87
N ALA A 185 3.65 -10.89 0.15
CA ALA A 185 3.40 -10.05 1.32
C ALA A 185 4.71 -9.72 2.08
N PHE A 186 5.60 -10.69 2.24
CA PHE A 186 6.92 -10.46 2.85
C PHE A 186 7.80 -9.51 2.03
N ILE A 187 7.78 -9.61 0.70
CA ILE A 187 8.53 -8.70 -0.18
C ILE A 187 8.03 -7.26 -0.03
N LEU A 188 6.73 -7.07 0.22
CA LEU A 188 6.14 -5.76 0.45
C LEU A 188 6.61 -5.15 1.77
N GLU A 189 6.67 -5.93 2.85
CA GLU A 189 7.18 -5.46 4.16
C GLU A 189 8.69 -5.12 4.18
N LEU A 190 9.41 -5.48 3.12
CA LEU A 190 10.86 -5.30 3.05
C LEU A 190 11.25 -3.81 3.05
N ASP A 191 10.42 -2.93 2.49
CA ASP A 191 10.71 -1.49 2.48
C ASP A 191 10.63 -0.87 3.87
N GLU A 192 9.69 -1.31 4.71
CA GLU A 192 9.58 -0.94 6.13
C GLU A 192 10.81 -1.40 6.92
N VAL A 193 11.27 -2.63 6.68
CA VAL A 193 12.50 -3.17 7.31
C VAL A 193 13.73 -2.40 6.87
N ILE A 194 13.84 -2.05 5.58
CA ILE A 194 14.95 -1.23 5.07
C ILE A 194 14.89 0.17 5.70
N TYR A 195 13.71 0.78 5.78
CA TYR A 195 13.52 2.08 6.42
C TYR A 195 13.98 2.04 7.88
N GLU A 196 13.58 1.00 8.63
CA GLU A 196 13.99 0.82 10.02
C GLU A 196 15.51 0.64 10.14
N ALA A 197 16.15 -0.06 9.20
CA ALA A 197 17.60 -0.26 9.23
C ALA A 197 18.41 0.96 8.77
N MET A 198 17.89 1.76 7.83
CA MET A 198 18.63 2.86 7.21
C MET A 198 18.51 4.19 7.95
N PHE A 199 17.41 4.43 8.66
CA PHE A 199 17.20 5.68 9.39
C PHE A 199 17.83 5.62 10.79
N SER A 200 18.51 6.69 11.18
CA SER A 200 19.01 6.83 12.55
C SER A 200 17.87 7.02 13.54
N ASP A 201 18.06 6.58 14.78
CA ASP A 201 17.05 6.74 15.83
C ASP A 201 16.65 8.20 16.05
N ALA A 202 17.59 9.14 15.86
CA ALA A 202 17.30 10.56 15.92
C ALA A 202 16.35 11.02 14.79
N ALA A 203 16.53 10.52 13.57
CA ALA A 203 15.64 10.84 12.46
C ALA A 203 14.26 10.20 12.64
N LYS A 204 14.19 8.96 13.17
CA LYS A 204 12.93 8.31 13.54
C LYS A 204 12.17 9.10 14.59
N ASN A 205 12.83 9.48 15.69
CA ASN A 205 12.21 10.31 16.73
C ASN A 205 11.69 11.64 16.15
N ILE A 206 12.47 12.31 15.29
CA ILE A 206 12.00 13.53 14.63
C ILE A 206 10.78 13.26 13.76
N MET A 207 10.72 12.13 13.04
CA MET A 207 9.57 11.77 12.20
C MET A 207 8.34 11.37 13.02
N ASP A 208 8.52 10.68 14.14
CA ASP A 208 7.46 10.28 15.05
C ASP A 208 6.87 11.48 15.81
N ASP A 209 7.71 12.49 16.10
CA ASP A 209 7.33 13.75 16.77
C ASP A 209 6.82 14.83 15.80
N LEU A 210 6.78 14.58 14.48
CA LEU A 210 6.17 15.51 13.54
C LEU A 210 4.66 15.56 13.78
N GLU A 211 4.17 16.70 14.27
CA GLU A 211 2.74 16.94 14.37
C GLU A 211 2.12 16.75 12.97
N GLY A 212 1.19 15.79 12.88
CA GLY A 212 0.50 15.50 11.64
C GLY A 212 -0.13 16.78 11.10
N TRP A 213 -0.03 16.99 9.79
CA TRP A 213 -0.73 18.10 9.15
C TRP A 213 -2.24 17.87 9.29
N HIS A 214 -2.84 18.41 10.34
CA HIS A 214 -4.28 18.55 10.46
C HIS A 214 -4.70 19.57 9.41
N ALA A 215 -5.05 19.08 8.21
CA ALA A 215 -5.53 19.88 7.09
C ALA A 215 -6.90 20.46 7.44
N SER A 216 -7.01 21.31 8.47
CA SER A 216 -8.25 21.91 8.95
C SER A 216 -9.41 20.94 8.81
N GLN A 217 -9.23 19.71 9.32
CA GLN A 217 -10.37 18.85 9.52
C GLN A 217 -11.19 19.60 10.54
N ASP A 218 -12.39 20.01 10.11
CA ASP A 218 -13.30 20.85 10.85
C ASP A 218 -13.20 20.56 12.34
N VAL A 219 -13.00 21.63 13.12
CA VAL A 219 -12.91 21.71 14.58
C VAL A 219 -14.24 21.26 15.21
N ALA A 220 -14.67 20.04 14.93
CA ALA A 220 -15.95 19.48 15.34
C ALA A 220 -15.79 18.33 16.34
N ASP A 221 -14.60 17.74 16.51
CA ASP A 221 -14.44 16.52 17.31
C ASP A 221 -13.42 16.61 18.48
N ASP A 222 -12.75 17.74 18.73
CA ASP A 222 -11.89 17.95 19.92
C ASP A 222 -12.49 18.99 20.89
N HIS A 223 -13.78 18.88 21.18
CA HIS A 223 -14.41 19.59 22.29
C HIS A 223 -14.31 18.74 23.56
N ASP A 224 -13.59 19.28 24.56
CA ASP A 224 -13.71 19.05 26.00
C ASP A 224 -14.44 17.77 26.45
N ASP A 225 -13.73 16.90 27.18
CA ASP A 225 -14.20 15.64 27.80
C ASP A 225 -15.46 15.77 28.70
N ASN A 226 -16.01 16.97 28.87
CA ASN A 226 -17.25 17.21 29.62
C ASN A 226 -18.53 17.32 28.74
N ASP A 227 -18.41 17.44 27.41
CA ASP A 227 -19.57 17.45 26.46
C ASP A 227 -19.70 16.16 25.61
N SER A 228 -18.81 15.19 25.83
CA SER A 228 -18.73 13.90 25.14
C SER A 228 -20.06 13.12 25.13
N ASP A 229 -20.78 13.08 26.25
CA ASP A 229 -22.02 12.30 26.38
C ASP A 229 -23.15 12.87 25.53
N MET A 230 -23.28 14.19 25.43
CA MET A 230 -24.39 14.83 24.70
C MET A 230 -24.19 14.72 23.19
N TRP A 231 -22.96 14.89 22.71
CA TRP A 231 -22.64 14.67 21.30
C TRP A 231 -22.81 13.19 20.92
N PHE A 232 -22.36 12.26 21.78
CA PHE A 232 -22.54 10.82 21.55
C PHE A 232 -24.04 10.46 21.48
N TRP A 233 -24.87 11.01 22.38
CA TRP A 233 -26.32 10.78 22.39
C TRP A 233 -27.02 11.38 21.15
N THR A 234 -26.61 12.58 20.73
CA THR A 234 -27.16 13.26 19.54
C THR A 234 -26.79 12.52 18.26
N LYS A 235 -25.54 12.06 18.14
CA LYS A 235 -25.07 11.21 17.04
C LYS A 235 -25.79 9.86 17.04
N HIS A 236 -26.06 9.30 18.22
CA HIS A 236 -26.80 8.05 18.35
C HIS A 236 -28.29 8.18 17.98
N GLN A 237 -28.93 9.31 18.29
CA GLN A 237 -30.30 9.62 17.85
C GLN A 237 -30.38 9.88 16.35
N ALA A 238 -29.44 10.64 15.79
CA ALA A 238 -29.34 10.83 14.34
C ALA A 238 -29.11 9.48 13.61
N ASN A 239 -28.40 8.55 14.26
CA ASN A 239 -28.23 7.19 13.77
C ASN A 239 -29.47 6.29 13.92
N ARG A 240 -30.54 6.73 14.59
CA ARG A 240 -31.71 5.87 14.86
C ARG A 240 -32.80 5.97 13.78
N SER A 241 -32.71 6.94 12.87
CA SER A 241 -33.70 7.14 11.80
C SER A 241 -33.29 6.55 10.44
N TYR A 242 -32.43 5.53 10.40
CA TYR A 242 -32.05 4.90 9.13
C TYR A 242 -33.21 4.07 8.58
N THR A 243 -33.84 4.58 7.53
CA THR A 243 -34.64 3.79 6.61
C THR A 243 -33.72 2.91 5.76
N ILE A 244 -34.21 1.71 5.40
CA ILE A 244 -33.47 0.71 4.58
C ILE A 244 -32.99 1.30 3.24
N PHE A 245 -33.64 2.36 2.75
CA PHE A 245 -33.30 3.06 1.51
C PHE A 245 -32.51 4.36 1.71
N SER A 246 -31.99 4.63 2.91
CA SER A 246 -31.20 5.83 3.14
C SER A 246 -29.77 5.65 2.56
N PRO A 247 -29.25 6.59 1.75
CA PRO A 247 -27.92 6.47 1.14
C PRO A 247 -26.78 6.46 2.17
N ARG A 248 -27.02 7.03 3.36
CA ARG A 248 -26.07 6.97 4.49
C ARG A 248 -25.90 5.55 5.04
N LEU A 249 -26.97 4.74 5.06
CA LEU A 249 -26.89 3.34 5.47
C LEU A 249 -26.03 2.54 4.48
N TRP A 250 -26.16 2.79 3.18
CA TRP A 250 -25.31 2.17 2.16
C TRP A 250 -23.83 2.56 2.31
N GLY A 251 -23.52 3.81 2.66
CA GLY A 251 -22.15 4.24 2.99
C GLY A 251 -21.58 3.59 4.26
N LEU A 252 -22.44 3.18 5.20
CA LEU A 252 -22.05 2.41 6.39
C LEU A 252 -21.88 0.91 6.10
N ILE A 253 -22.74 0.33 5.26
CA ILE A 253 -22.71 -1.10 4.91
C ILE A 253 -21.54 -1.40 3.96
N PHE A 254 -21.27 -0.49 3.01
CA PHE A 254 -20.19 -0.64 2.05
C PHE A 254 -19.05 0.31 2.43
N PRO A 255 -18.08 -0.14 3.25
CA PRO A 255 -16.92 0.68 3.53
C PRO A 255 -16.24 0.99 2.20
N TYR A 256 -16.16 2.27 1.86
CA TYR A 256 -15.60 2.75 0.58
C TYR A 256 -14.26 2.08 0.28
N ARG A 257 -13.46 1.85 1.34
CA ARG A 257 -12.19 1.12 1.33
C ARG A 257 -12.30 -0.29 0.72
N LEU A 258 -13.30 -1.09 1.09
CA LEU A 258 -13.48 -2.44 0.55
C LEU A 258 -13.97 -2.39 -0.90
N VAL A 259 -14.88 -1.47 -1.22
CA VAL A 259 -15.39 -1.30 -2.59
C VAL A 259 -14.26 -0.91 -3.54
N SER A 260 -13.38 0.00 -3.12
CA SER A 260 -12.21 0.37 -3.91
C SER A 260 -11.22 -0.80 -4.07
N MET A 261 -11.00 -1.62 -3.03
CA MET A 261 -10.17 -2.83 -3.13
C MET A 261 -10.75 -3.80 -4.16
N ILE A 262 -12.05 -4.10 -4.08
CA ILE A 262 -12.74 -5.00 -5.02
C ILE A 262 -12.71 -4.42 -6.43
N GLY A 263 -12.94 -3.11 -6.59
CA GLY A 263 -12.89 -2.45 -7.89
C GLY A 263 -11.52 -2.55 -8.57
N VAL A 264 -10.44 -2.32 -7.82
CA VAL A 264 -9.07 -2.50 -8.32
C VAL A 264 -8.80 -3.97 -8.66
N LEU A 265 -9.17 -4.90 -7.78
CA LEU A 265 -9.02 -6.33 -8.01
C LEU A 265 -9.73 -6.77 -9.30
N THR A 266 -11.00 -6.41 -9.46
CA THR A 266 -11.79 -6.73 -10.65
C THR A 266 -11.19 -6.10 -11.90
N PHE A 267 -10.68 -4.87 -11.83
CA PHE A 267 -10.01 -4.22 -12.95
C PHE A 267 -8.79 -5.03 -13.44
N PHE A 268 -7.89 -5.43 -12.54
CA PHE A 268 -6.70 -6.20 -12.92
C PHE A 268 -7.04 -7.64 -13.33
N GLN A 269 -8.00 -8.29 -12.68
CA GLN A 269 -8.48 -9.60 -13.14
C GLN A 269 -9.06 -9.51 -14.56
N PHE A 270 -9.89 -8.51 -14.82
CA PHE A 270 -10.46 -8.31 -16.14
C PHE A 270 -9.39 -8.01 -17.19
N LYS A 271 -8.41 -7.16 -16.85
CA LYS A 271 -7.22 -6.92 -17.69
C LYS A 271 -6.52 -8.25 -18.02
N TYR A 272 -6.26 -9.09 -17.02
CA TYR A 272 -5.64 -10.40 -17.23
C TYR A 272 -6.42 -11.26 -18.22
N TYR A 273 -7.75 -11.38 -18.06
CA TYR A 273 -8.59 -12.13 -19.01
C TYR A 273 -8.56 -11.55 -20.42
N LEU A 274 -8.53 -10.22 -20.57
CA LEU A 274 -8.44 -9.58 -21.89
C LEU A 274 -7.09 -9.81 -22.58
N GLU A 275 -6.00 -9.97 -21.81
CA GLU A 275 -4.65 -10.11 -22.35
C GLU A 275 -4.24 -11.57 -22.58
N HIS A 276 -4.71 -12.49 -21.74
CA HIS A 276 -4.27 -13.88 -21.72
C HIS A 276 -5.34 -14.89 -22.14
N CYS A 277 -6.58 -14.45 -22.42
CA CYS A 277 -7.64 -15.34 -22.84
C CYS A 277 -8.24 -14.92 -24.19
N ILE A 278 -8.56 -15.94 -24.98
CA ILE A 278 -9.28 -15.83 -26.24
C ILE A 278 -10.75 -16.10 -25.95
N HIS A 279 -11.61 -15.20 -26.43
CA HIS A 279 -13.06 -15.39 -26.35
C HIS A 279 -13.54 -16.23 -27.53
N LEU A 280 -14.11 -17.39 -27.25
CA LEU A 280 -14.63 -18.29 -28.28
C LEU A 280 -16.05 -17.86 -28.73
N PRO A 281 -16.52 -18.34 -29.90
CA PRO A 281 -17.87 -18.03 -30.40
C PRO A 281 -19.01 -18.53 -29.50
N ASP A 282 -18.74 -19.51 -28.63
CA ASP A 282 -19.66 -20.08 -27.65
C ASP A 282 -19.84 -19.18 -26.40
N GLY A 283 -19.03 -18.13 -26.26
CA GLY A 283 -19.02 -17.25 -25.09
C GLY A 283 -18.06 -17.68 -23.98
N SER A 284 -17.30 -18.76 -24.16
CA SER A 284 -16.29 -19.19 -23.20
C SER A 284 -14.99 -18.41 -23.36
N TRP A 285 -14.25 -18.27 -22.26
CA TRP A 285 -12.90 -17.71 -22.25
C TRP A 285 -11.93 -18.86 -22.06
N ILE A 286 -11.03 -19.04 -23.03
CA ILE A 286 -9.99 -20.06 -23.02
C ILE A 286 -8.64 -19.36 -22.98
N SER A 287 -7.68 -19.88 -22.22
CA SER A 287 -6.33 -19.30 -22.20
C SER A 287 -5.68 -19.38 -23.58
N ASP A 288 -4.94 -18.33 -23.95
CA ASP A 288 -4.08 -18.35 -25.12
C ASP A 288 -2.96 -19.40 -24.94
N ASP A 289 -2.38 -19.83 -26.06
CA ASP A 289 -1.30 -20.80 -26.11
C ASP A 289 -0.07 -20.27 -25.36
N LEU A 290 0.39 -21.02 -24.37
CA LEU A 290 1.57 -20.65 -23.60
C LEU A 290 2.82 -20.92 -24.44
N ARG A 291 3.60 -19.87 -24.70
CA ARG A 291 4.85 -19.95 -25.48
C ARG A 291 6.03 -19.56 -24.60
N VAL A 292 7.10 -20.34 -24.66
CA VAL A 292 8.33 -20.04 -23.90
C VAL A 292 8.99 -18.79 -24.50
N PRO A 293 9.45 -17.82 -23.69
CA PRO A 293 10.25 -16.71 -24.20
C PRO A 293 11.55 -17.22 -24.83
N VAL A 294 11.97 -16.63 -25.95
CA VAL A 294 13.23 -17.02 -26.64
C VAL A 294 14.47 -16.72 -25.78
N SER A 295 14.38 -15.71 -24.91
CA SER A 295 15.44 -15.31 -24.00
C SER A 295 14.87 -14.97 -22.63
N TYR A 296 15.56 -15.41 -21.57
CA TYR A 296 15.26 -15.04 -20.19
C TYR A 296 15.73 -13.61 -19.84
N GLN A 297 16.53 -12.96 -20.69
CA GLN A 297 16.95 -11.59 -20.49
C GLN A 297 15.85 -10.63 -20.95
N MET A 298 15.00 -10.21 -20.01
CA MET A 298 14.04 -9.13 -20.29
C MET A 298 14.77 -7.79 -20.32
N SER A 299 14.53 -7.00 -21.37
CA SER A 299 14.97 -5.61 -21.39
C SER A 299 14.25 -4.85 -20.28
N ILE A 300 14.96 -3.97 -19.56
CA ILE A 300 14.38 -3.08 -18.55
C ILE A 300 13.16 -2.31 -19.11
N ARG A 301 13.17 -1.97 -20.41
CA ARG A 301 12.04 -1.30 -21.07
C ARG A 301 10.79 -2.18 -21.17
N SER A 302 10.96 -3.47 -21.46
CA SER A 302 9.87 -4.44 -21.49
C SER A 302 9.31 -4.69 -20.09
N PHE A 303 10.20 -4.74 -19.08
CA PHE A 303 9.80 -4.87 -17.68
C PHE A 303 8.97 -3.66 -17.22
N LEU A 304 9.48 -2.46 -17.42
CA LEU A 304 8.78 -1.23 -17.07
C LEU A 304 7.49 -1.07 -17.90
N GLY A 305 7.54 -1.31 -19.20
CA GLY A 305 6.37 -1.18 -20.06
C GLY A 305 5.29 -2.25 -19.89
N GLY A 306 5.54 -3.28 -19.06
CA GLY A 306 4.68 -4.44 -18.87
C GLY A 306 3.20 -4.13 -18.58
N PRO A 307 2.86 -3.14 -17.74
CA PRO A 307 1.48 -2.84 -17.41
C PRO A 307 0.63 -2.36 -18.60
N ILE A 308 1.26 -1.94 -19.70
CA ILE A 308 0.55 -1.40 -20.85
C ILE A 308 0.40 -2.48 -21.92
N PRO A 309 -0.83 -2.91 -22.25
CA PRO A 309 -1.07 -3.98 -23.21
C PRO A 309 -0.41 -3.68 -24.55
N LYS A 310 0.22 -4.71 -25.14
CA LYS A 310 0.72 -4.74 -26.52
C LYS A 310 1.85 -3.77 -26.87
N ILE A 311 2.31 -2.90 -25.96
CA ILE A 311 3.42 -1.98 -26.27
C ILE A 311 4.75 -2.73 -26.35
N PHE A 312 4.96 -3.73 -25.49
CA PHE A 312 6.19 -4.50 -25.43
C PHE A 312 5.88 -6.00 -25.45
N SER A 313 5.55 -6.54 -26.63
CA SER A 313 5.44 -8.00 -26.78
C SER A 313 6.80 -8.66 -26.60
N ILE A 314 6.88 -9.62 -25.68
CA ILE A 314 8.07 -10.46 -25.52
C ILE A 314 8.19 -11.36 -26.75
N VAL A 315 9.39 -11.49 -27.30
CA VAL A 315 9.63 -12.42 -28.40
C VAL A 315 9.53 -13.85 -27.86
N THR A 316 8.43 -14.51 -28.19
CA THR A 316 8.16 -15.89 -27.81
C THR A 316 8.60 -16.87 -28.89
N SER A 317 8.95 -18.10 -28.47
CA SER A 317 9.22 -19.20 -29.39
C SER A 317 8.00 -19.49 -30.27
N PRO A 318 8.19 -19.86 -31.55
CA PRO A 318 7.09 -20.35 -32.37
C PRO A 318 6.51 -21.68 -31.86
N GLU A 319 7.29 -22.43 -31.07
CA GLU A 319 6.84 -23.67 -30.45
C GLU A 319 5.94 -23.37 -29.25
N VAL A 320 4.74 -23.97 -29.27
CA VAL A 320 3.77 -23.86 -28.19
C VAL A 320 4.19 -24.80 -27.07
N ALA A 321 4.49 -24.23 -25.91
CA ALA A 321 4.87 -25.00 -24.72
C ALA A 321 3.66 -25.76 -24.17
N TRP A 322 2.49 -25.14 -24.26
CA TRP A 322 1.22 -25.70 -23.84
C TRP A 322 0.08 -25.03 -24.61
N SER A 323 -0.82 -25.85 -25.14
CA SER A 323 -2.09 -25.41 -25.72
C SER A 323 -3.24 -26.05 -24.98
N MET A 324 -4.36 -25.33 -24.86
CA MET A 324 -5.60 -25.91 -24.36
C MET A 324 -6.03 -27.04 -25.31
N PRO A 325 -6.42 -28.23 -24.82
CA PRO A 325 -6.94 -29.29 -25.68
C PRO A 325 -8.16 -28.77 -26.44
N THR A 326 -8.14 -28.92 -27.77
CA THR A 326 -9.33 -28.61 -28.58
C THR A 326 -10.41 -29.63 -28.26
N VAL A 327 -11.51 -29.17 -27.66
CA VAL A 327 -12.73 -29.95 -27.43
C VAL A 327 -13.40 -30.29 -28.76
#